data_AF-A0A258BFY0-F1
#
_entry.id   AF-A0A258BFY0-F1
#
_cell.length_a   1.000
_cell.length_b   1.000
_cell.length_c   1.000
_cell.angle_alpha   90.00
_cell.angle_beta   90.00
_cell.angle_gamma   90.00
#
_symmetry.space_group_name_H-M   'P 1'
#
loop_
_entity.id
_entity.type
_entity.pdbx_description
1 polymer ?
#
loop_
_entity_poly.entity_id
_entity_poly.type
_entity_poly.pdbx_seq_one_letter_code
_entity_poly.pdbx_strand_id
1 'polypeptide(L)'
;TYNTAPHKFEAGTPPILEAIGFGAALRWLGQFDKAEIAAHEHALYERAANILRQVNGIRIHGEAPGKGAVLAFSLEGAHPHDLAQILDRYGVAIRAGHHCAQPLMQHLGVSATARASFALYNSESEVDALGEALAKARKMLV
;
A
#
# COMPACT_ATOMS: atom_id res chain seq x y z
N THR A 1 -27.54 30.35 19.06
CA THR A 1 -26.74 29.31 19.75
C THR A 1 -26.38 28.24 18.74
N TYR A 2 -25.28 27.50 18.95
CA TYR A 2 -24.91 26.40 18.05
C TYR A 2 -25.88 25.22 18.19
N ASN A 3 -25.93 24.36 17.17
CA ASN A 3 -26.68 23.10 17.22
C ASN A 3 -25.99 22.07 18.15
N THR A 4 -26.64 20.95 18.46
CA THR A 4 -26.06 19.84 19.20
C THR A 4 -25.18 18.95 18.30
N ALA A 5 -24.22 18.25 18.89
CA ALA A 5 -23.41 17.27 18.14
C ALA A 5 -24.28 16.05 17.72
N PRO A 6 -24.05 15.44 16.55
CA PRO A 6 -22.94 15.72 15.62
C PRO A 6 -23.14 16.96 14.72
N HIS A 7 -24.38 17.42 14.51
CA HIS A 7 -24.71 18.51 13.57
C HIS A 7 -24.03 19.86 13.87
N LYS A 8 -23.56 20.06 15.11
CA LYS A 8 -22.64 21.16 15.47
C LYS A 8 -21.43 21.24 14.54
N PHE A 9 -20.95 20.11 14.01
CA PHE A 9 -19.73 19.98 13.22
C PHE A 9 -19.99 19.72 11.72
N GLU A 10 -21.25 19.66 11.29
CA GLU A 10 -21.65 19.28 9.93
C GLU A 10 -22.36 20.47 9.25
N ALA A 11 -21.65 21.58 9.11
CA ALA A 11 -22.22 22.80 8.57
C ALA A 11 -22.49 22.69 7.06
N GLY A 12 -23.63 23.23 6.61
CA GLY A 12 -24.01 23.27 5.20
C GLY A 12 -24.54 21.93 4.68
N THR A 13 -24.64 21.81 3.36
CA THR A 13 -25.07 20.57 2.72
C THR A 13 -23.96 19.53 2.85
N PRO A 14 -24.21 18.37 3.48
CA PRO A 14 -23.19 17.34 3.63
C PRO A 14 -22.90 16.61 2.31
N PRO A 15 -21.86 15.78 2.24
CA PRO A 15 -21.61 14.87 1.12
C PRO A 15 -22.62 13.70 1.16
N ILE A 16 -23.87 13.99 0.74
CA ILE A 16 -25.03 13.11 0.92
C ILE A 16 -24.82 11.76 0.23
N LEU A 17 -24.43 11.77 -1.04
CA LEU A 17 -24.30 10.54 -1.84
C LEU A 17 -23.07 9.73 -1.42
N GLU A 18 -21.99 10.39 -1.03
CA GLU A 18 -20.77 9.78 -0.53
C GLU A 18 -21.03 9.07 0.80
N ALA A 19 -21.80 9.68 1.72
CA ALA A 19 -22.18 9.05 2.98
C ALA A 19 -23.03 7.78 2.75
N ILE A 20 -23.98 7.82 1.81
CA ILE A 20 -24.78 6.64 1.42
C ILE A 20 -23.89 5.54 0.82
N GLY A 21 -22.99 5.92 -0.10
CA GLY A 21 -22.04 4.99 -0.73
C GLY A 21 -21.08 4.37 0.28
N PHE A 22 -20.57 5.16 1.23
CA PHE A 22 -19.73 4.67 2.31
C PHE A 22 -20.49 3.66 3.19
N GLY A 23 -21.77 3.91 3.48
CA GLY A 23 -22.62 2.94 4.16
C GLY A 23 -22.76 1.61 3.40
N ALA A 24 -22.81 1.64 2.06
CA ALA A 24 -22.83 0.42 1.24
C ALA A 24 -21.48 -0.32 1.29
N ALA A 25 -20.36 0.40 1.21
CA ALA A 25 -19.03 -0.18 1.34
C ALA A 25 -18.81 -0.86 2.70
N LEU A 26 -19.27 -0.24 3.80
CA LEU A 26 -19.22 -0.82 5.14
C LEU A 26 -20.09 -2.09 5.26
N ARG A 27 -21.27 -2.10 4.65
CA ARG A 27 -22.12 -3.31 4.61
C ARG A 27 -21.46 -4.45 3.84
N TRP A 28 -20.85 -4.16 2.69
CA TRP A 28 -20.10 -5.15 1.92
C TRP A 28 -18.91 -5.68 2.73
N LEU A 29 -18.09 -4.79 3.32
CA LEU A 29 -16.95 -5.20 4.15
C LEU A 29 -17.40 -6.02 5.37
N GLY A 30 -18.55 -5.69 5.96
CA GLY A 30 -19.14 -6.41 7.09
C GLY A 30 -19.64 -7.83 6.77
N GLN A 31 -19.62 -8.26 5.50
CA GLN A 31 -19.91 -9.65 5.11
C GLN A 31 -18.74 -10.60 5.36
N PHE A 32 -17.54 -10.05 5.56
CA PHE A 32 -16.30 -10.82 5.76
C PHE A 32 -15.90 -10.83 7.24
N ASP A 33 -15.27 -11.92 7.68
CA ASP A 33 -14.67 -11.97 9.01
C ASP A 33 -13.38 -11.13 9.06
N LYS A 34 -13.24 -10.31 10.11
CA LYS A 34 -12.11 -9.38 10.23
C LYS A 34 -10.78 -10.10 10.50
N ALA A 35 -10.82 -11.21 11.23
CA ALA A 35 -9.62 -12.00 11.51
C ALA A 35 -9.17 -12.75 10.25
N GLU A 36 -10.11 -13.26 9.44
CA GLU A 36 -9.82 -13.83 8.13
C GLU A 36 -9.20 -12.81 7.16
N ILE A 37 -9.76 -11.59 7.08
CA ILE A 37 -9.15 -10.50 6.27
C ILE A 37 -7.73 -10.23 6.73
N ALA A 38 -7.51 -10.04 8.04
CA ALA A 38 -6.19 -9.73 8.58
C ALA A 38 -5.19 -10.87 8.30
N ALA A 39 -5.61 -12.14 8.43
CA ALA A 39 -4.78 -13.29 8.12
C ALA A 39 -4.43 -13.38 6.63
N HIS A 40 -5.40 -13.14 5.74
CA HIS A 40 -5.20 -13.10 4.29
C HIS A 40 -4.21 -12.01 3.88
N GLU A 41 -4.46 -10.77 4.32
CA GLU A 41 -3.59 -9.64 4.03
C GLU A 41 -2.16 -9.86 4.58
N HIS A 42 -2.03 -10.45 5.77
CA HIS A 42 -0.74 -10.79 6.35
C HIS A 42 -0.02 -11.88 5.54
N ALA A 43 -0.72 -12.90 5.07
CA ALA A 43 -0.15 -13.94 4.21
C ALA A 43 0.39 -13.36 2.89
N LEU A 44 -0.36 -12.46 2.24
CA LEU A 44 0.09 -11.75 1.04
C LEU A 44 1.32 -10.89 1.32
N TYR A 45 1.32 -10.16 2.45
CA TYR A 45 2.47 -9.37 2.87
C TYR A 45 3.72 -10.22 3.07
N GLU A 46 3.63 -11.33 3.81
CA GLU A 46 4.77 -12.21 4.07
C GLU A 46 5.31 -12.84 2.78
N ARG A 47 4.42 -13.30 1.88
CA ARG A 47 4.82 -13.79 0.56
C ARG A 47 5.58 -12.72 -0.21
N ALA A 48 5.03 -11.51 -0.32
CA ALA A 48 5.65 -10.40 -1.03
C ALA A 48 7.00 -9.99 -0.42
N ALA A 49 7.07 -9.89 0.92
CA ALA A 49 8.30 -9.58 1.63
C ALA A 49 9.38 -10.64 1.39
N ASN A 50 9.02 -11.93 1.39
CA ASN A 50 9.95 -13.01 1.13
C ASN A 50 10.49 -12.98 -0.30
N ILE A 51 9.65 -12.69 -1.30
CA ILE A 51 10.10 -12.47 -2.69
C ILE A 51 11.07 -11.29 -2.75
N LEU A 52 10.72 -10.15 -2.16
CA LEU A 52 11.55 -8.94 -2.19
C LEU A 52 12.89 -9.14 -1.49
N ARG A 53 12.95 -9.87 -0.38
CA ARG A 53 14.20 -10.20 0.34
C ARG A 53 15.17 -11.03 -0.51
N GLN A 54 14.68 -11.77 -1.50
CA GLN A 54 15.54 -12.55 -2.42
C GLN A 54 16.17 -11.67 -3.51
N VAL A 55 15.71 -10.43 -3.69
CA VAL A 55 16.21 -9.52 -4.72
C VAL A 55 17.38 -8.71 -4.16
N ASN A 56 18.57 -8.91 -4.72
CA ASN A 56 19.76 -8.16 -4.33
C ASN A 56 19.56 -6.64 -4.53
N GLY A 57 19.98 -5.85 -3.54
CA GLY A 57 19.82 -4.40 -3.50
C GLY A 57 18.45 -3.93 -2.99
N ILE A 58 17.50 -4.82 -2.68
CA ILE A 58 16.25 -4.41 -2.03
C ILE A 58 16.48 -4.14 -0.54
N ARG A 59 15.91 -3.03 -0.07
CA ARG A 59 15.74 -2.72 1.34
C ARG A 59 14.27 -2.50 1.64
N ILE A 60 13.71 -3.30 2.55
CA ILE A 60 12.37 -3.10 3.09
C ILE A 60 12.43 -2.06 4.22
N HIS A 61 11.45 -1.15 4.26
CA HIS A 61 11.33 -0.12 5.28
C HIS A 61 10.17 -0.46 6.22
N GLY A 62 10.50 -0.78 7.48
CA GLY A 62 9.56 -1.10 8.55
C GLY A 62 9.14 -2.58 8.54
N GLU A 63 9.68 -3.34 9.48
CA GLU A 63 9.45 -4.79 9.64
C GLU A 63 8.89 -5.15 11.03
N ALA A 64 8.16 -4.21 11.64
CA ALA A 64 7.57 -4.42 12.96
C ALA A 64 6.60 -5.62 12.96
N PRO A 65 6.61 -6.47 13.99
CA PRO A 65 5.66 -7.59 14.10
C PRO A 65 4.23 -7.06 14.20
N GLY A 66 3.28 -7.75 13.56
CA GLY A 66 1.86 -7.37 13.57
C GLY A 66 1.53 -6.10 12.76
N LYS A 67 2.43 -5.61 11.91
CA LYS A 67 2.11 -4.52 10.97
C LYS A 67 1.08 -4.95 9.93
N GLY A 68 0.33 -3.97 9.41
CA GLY A 68 -0.57 -4.18 8.27
C GLY A 68 0.18 -4.49 6.96
N ALA A 69 -0.56 -4.92 5.94
CA ALA A 69 -0.05 -5.38 4.65
C ALA A 69 0.42 -4.25 3.70
N VAL A 70 1.27 -3.37 4.22
CA VAL A 70 1.88 -2.24 3.49
C VAL A 70 3.39 -2.45 3.44
N LEU A 71 3.89 -2.71 2.23
CA LEU A 71 5.28 -3.01 1.95
C LEU A 71 5.95 -1.80 1.29
N ALA A 72 6.66 -1.01 2.09
CA ALA A 72 7.51 0.07 1.60
C ALA A 72 8.94 -0.46 1.38
N PHE A 73 9.54 -0.13 0.24
CA PHE A 73 10.86 -0.64 -0.12
C PHE A 73 11.62 0.32 -1.06
N SER A 74 12.92 0.11 -1.17
CA SER A 74 13.81 0.78 -2.11
C SER A 74 14.72 -0.25 -2.78
N LEU A 75 15.09 -0.01 -4.04
CA LEU A 75 16.09 -0.78 -4.77
C LEU A 75 17.34 0.07 -4.91
N GLU A 76 18.49 -0.42 -4.45
CA GLU A 76 19.78 0.25 -4.61
C GLU A 76 20.08 0.55 -6.08
N GLY A 77 20.56 1.76 -6.36
CA GLY A 77 20.84 2.21 -7.73
C GLY A 77 19.59 2.63 -8.54
N ALA A 78 18.38 2.48 -8.01
CA ALA A 78 17.15 2.79 -8.72
C ALA A 78 16.31 3.87 -7.99
N HIS A 79 15.88 4.90 -8.72
CA HIS A 79 14.95 5.87 -8.16
C HIS A 79 13.54 5.25 -8.02
N PRO A 80 12.82 5.42 -6.89
CA PRO A 80 11.50 4.82 -6.69
C PRO A 80 10.47 5.14 -7.78
N HIS A 81 10.54 6.32 -8.40
CA HIS A 81 9.65 6.71 -9.49
C HIS A 81 9.91 5.93 -10.79
N ASP A 82 11.18 5.63 -11.11
CA ASP A 82 11.52 4.82 -12.28
C ASP A 82 10.99 3.40 -12.10
N LEU A 83 11.13 2.87 -10.88
CA LEU A 83 10.59 1.57 -10.53
C LEU A 83 9.07 1.53 -10.70
N ALA A 84 8.34 2.52 -10.15
CA ALA A 84 6.89 2.59 -10.29
C ALA A 84 6.46 2.70 -11.77
N GLN A 85 7.17 3.48 -12.58
CA GLN A 85 6.88 3.63 -14.00
C GLN A 85 7.11 2.33 -14.79
N ILE A 86 8.15 1.57 -14.48
CA ILE A 86 8.40 0.28 -15.14
C ILE A 86 7.35 -0.75 -14.72
N LEU A 87 7.03 -0.85 -13.44
CA LEU A 87 6.01 -1.78 -12.92
C LEU A 87 4.63 -1.51 -13.54
N ASP A 88 4.27 -0.24 -13.71
CA ASP A 88 3.03 0.18 -14.39
C ASP A 88 2.92 -0.39 -15.82
N ARG A 89 4.02 -0.43 -16.57
CA ARG A 89 4.04 -1.04 -17.92
C ARG A 89 3.78 -2.55 -17.92
N TYR A 90 3.95 -3.21 -16.78
CA TYR A 90 3.61 -4.62 -16.57
C TYR A 90 2.24 -4.81 -15.90
N GLY A 91 1.45 -3.75 -15.77
CA GLY A 91 0.13 -3.79 -15.14
C GLY A 91 0.17 -3.83 -13.61
N VAL A 92 1.33 -3.56 -12.99
CA VAL A 92 1.49 -3.58 -11.53
C VAL A 92 1.48 -2.14 -11.00
N ALA A 93 0.39 -1.75 -10.37
CA ALA A 93 0.24 -0.43 -9.78
C ALA A 93 0.88 -0.37 -8.38
N ILE A 94 1.97 0.39 -8.25
CA ILE A 94 2.57 0.76 -6.96
C ILE A 94 2.65 2.28 -6.82
N ARG A 95 2.87 2.78 -5.59
CA ARG A 95 3.11 4.21 -5.36
C ARG A 95 4.57 4.48 -5.08
N ALA A 96 5.12 5.54 -5.65
CA ALA A 96 6.43 6.09 -5.28
C ALA A 96 6.27 7.50 -4.68
N GLY A 97 7.16 7.84 -3.75
CA GLY A 97 7.28 9.19 -3.19
C GLY A 97 7.42 9.21 -1.67
N HIS A 98 7.02 10.32 -1.05
CA HIS A 98 7.04 10.49 0.40
C HIS A 98 5.85 9.86 1.12
N HIS A 99 4.80 9.47 0.39
CA HIS A 99 3.54 8.93 0.94
C HIS A 99 2.89 9.84 1.99
N CYS A 100 3.00 11.16 1.80
CA CYS A 100 2.57 12.17 2.78
C CYS A 100 3.26 12.05 4.15
N ALA A 101 4.43 11.41 4.23
CA ALA A 101 5.19 11.13 5.45
C ALA A 101 6.66 11.61 5.34
N GLN A 102 6.87 12.85 4.89
CA GLN A 102 8.23 13.39 4.65
C GLN A 102 9.16 13.32 5.87
N PRO A 103 8.73 13.60 7.12
CA PRO A 103 9.60 13.45 8.29
C PRO A 103 10.08 12.00 8.51
N LEU A 104 9.26 11.00 8.15
CA LEU A 104 9.67 9.60 8.19
C LEU A 104 10.73 9.29 7.14
N MET A 105 10.61 9.85 5.93
CA MET A 105 11.62 9.70 4.88
C MET A 105 12.98 10.27 5.33
N GLN A 106 12.96 11.45 5.97
CA GLN A 106 14.15 12.06 6.57
C GLN A 106 14.76 11.17 7.65
N HIS A 107 13.95 10.61 8.56
CA HIS A 107 14.42 9.68 9.59
C HIS A 107 15.04 8.40 9.00
N LEU A 108 14.46 7.88 7.93
CA LEU A 108 14.97 6.69 7.22
C LEU A 108 16.20 6.99 6.35
N GLY A 109 16.54 8.27 6.14
CA GLY A 109 17.66 8.69 5.30
C GLY A 109 17.44 8.47 3.80
N VAL A 110 16.18 8.46 3.35
CA VAL A 110 15.82 8.25 1.94
C VAL A 110 15.04 9.45 1.40
N SER A 111 15.20 9.76 0.12
CA SER A 111 14.41 10.82 -0.53
C SER A 111 12.97 10.35 -0.80
N ALA A 112 12.76 9.08 -1.13
CA ALA A 112 11.46 8.49 -1.40
C ALA A 112 11.53 6.96 -1.25
N THR A 113 10.37 6.31 -1.25
CA THR A 113 10.26 4.85 -1.31
C THR A 113 9.22 4.42 -2.34
N ALA A 114 9.34 3.20 -2.85
CA ALA A 114 8.26 2.48 -3.51
C ALA A 114 7.37 1.83 -2.45
N ARG A 115 6.08 1.67 -2.73
CA ARG A 115 5.12 1.08 -1.81
C ARG A 115 4.09 0.23 -2.56
N ALA A 116 4.07 -1.06 -2.22
CA ALA A 116 2.97 -1.98 -2.54
C ALA A 116 2.07 -2.08 -1.31
N SER A 117 0.76 -2.04 -1.50
CA SER A 117 -0.23 -2.10 -0.41
C SER A 117 -1.30 -3.11 -0.81
N PHE A 118 -1.48 -4.13 0.02
CA PHE A 118 -2.41 -5.21 -0.23
C PHE A 118 -3.71 -4.97 0.54
N ALA A 119 -4.82 -5.43 -0.04
CA ALA A 119 -6.16 -5.38 0.52
C ALA A 119 -6.83 -6.74 0.39
N LEU A 120 -8.01 -6.90 1.00
CA LEU A 120 -8.75 -8.17 1.01
C LEU A 120 -9.02 -8.82 -0.37
N TYR A 121 -9.04 -8.04 -1.45
CA TYR A 121 -9.31 -8.53 -2.81
C TYR A 121 -8.05 -8.92 -3.58
N ASN A 122 -6.86 -8.65 -3.04
CA ASN A 122 -5.64 -9.06 -3.71
C ASN A 122 -5.41 -10.56 -3.63
N SER A 123 -4.63 -11.08 -4.57
CA SER A 123 -4.34 -12.50 -4.71
C SER A 123 -2.84 -12.82 -4.68
N GLU A 124 -2.49 -14.07 -4.40
CA GLU A 124 -1.11 -14.54 -4.49
C GLU A 124 -0.53 -14.39 -5.90
N SER A 125 -1.34 -14.55 -6.95
CA SER A 125 -0.90 -14.32 -8.33
C SER A 125 -0.52 -12.87 -8.62
N GLU A 126 -1.14 -11.90 -7.95
CA GLU A 126 -0.73 -10.49 -8.07
C GLU A 126 0.57 -10.21 -7.32
N VAL A 127 0.81 -10.91 -6.21
CA VAL A 127 2.11 -10.88 -5.51
C VAL A 127 3.22 -11.45 -6.40
N ASP A 128 2.93 -12.52 -7.15
CA ASP A 128 3.87 -13.11 -8.10
C ASP A 128 4.14 -12.16 -9.28
N ALA A 129 3.09 -11.53 -9.82
CA ALA A 129 3.22 -10.51 -10.88
C ALA A 129 4.09 -9.33 -10.42
N LEU A 130 3.94 -8.88 -9.16
CA LEU A 130 4.81 -7.86 -8.56
C LEU A 130 6.28 -8.32 -8.55
N GLY A 131 6.54 -9.56 -8.12
CA GLY A 131 7.88 -10.14 -8.09
C GLY A 131 8.53 -10.22 -9.48
N GLU A 132 7.78 -10.70 -10.47
CA GLU A 132 8.24 -10.77 -11.86
C GLU A 132 8.52 -9.40 -12.46
N ALA A 133 7.63 -8.43 -12.24
CA ALA A 133 7.80 -7.06 -12.70
C ALA A 133 9.01 -6.39 -12.05
N LEU A 134 9.24 -6.62 -10.75
CA LEU A 134 10.40 -6.12 -10.03
C LEU A 134 11.70 -6.73 -10.57
N ALA A 135 11.73 -8.02 -10.87
CA ALA A 135 12.89 -8.68 -11.47
C ALA A 135 13.23 -8.11 -12.86
N LYS A 136 12.21 -7.80 -13.67
CA LYS A 136 12.40 -7.13 -14.97
C LYS A 136 12.89 -5.69 -14.80
N ALA A 137 12.30 -4.93 -13.89
CA ALA A 137 12.72 -3.55 -13.62
C ALA A 137 14.16 -3.47 -13.12
N ARG A 138 14.58 -4.37 -12.23
CA ARG A 138 15.96 -4.44 -11.75
C ARG A 138 16.94 -4.60 -12.92
N LYS A 139 16.70 -5.53 -13.85
CA LYS A 139 17.57 -5.73 -15.04
C LYS A 139 17.69 -4.51 -15.94
N MET A 140 16.71 -3.60 -15.91
CA MET A 140 16.70 -2.37 -16.72
C MET A 140 17.40 -1.20 -16.02
N LEU A 141 17.36 -1.17 -14.69
CA LEU A 141 17.85 -0.04 -13.88
C LEU A 141 19.24 -0.28 -13.28
N VAL A 142 19.62 -1.54 -13.08
CA VAL A 142 20.84 -1.97 -12.37
C VAL A 142 21.51 -3.13 -13.10
#